data_AF-A0A920MDI2-F1
#
_entry.id   AF-A0A920MDI2-F1
#
_cell.length_a   1.000
_cell.length_b   1.000
_cell.length_c   1.000
_cell.angle_alpha   90.00
_cell.angle_beta   90.00
_cell.angle_gamma   90.00
#
_symmetry.space_group_name_H-M   'P 1'
#
loop_
_entity.id
_entity.type
_entity.pdbx_description
1 polymer ?
#
loop_
_entity_poly.entity_id
_entity_poly.type
_entity_poly.pdbx_seq_one_letter_code
_entity_poly.pdbx_strand_id
1 'polypeptide(L)' 'MWNSAAMYADMGILLVRTNPNAHKHEGITFLLFDMNQPGVEVRPLIQAHGAGHFAEVFLDGHGATYRMCSEK' A
#
# COMPACT_ATOMS: atom_id res chain seq x y z
N MET A 1 -2.32 -1.06 4.65
CA MET A 1 -2.12 -0.93 6.10
C MET A 1 -1.94 -2.34 6.58
N TRP A 2 -0.74 -2.65 7.07
CA TRP A 2 -0.15 -4.00 7.22
C TRP A 2 0.58 -4.54 5.97
N ASN A 3 1.65 -3.86 5.55
CA ASN A 3 2.59 -4.42 4.58
C ASN A 3 3.78 -5.05 5.34
N SER A 4 3.97 -6.36 5.17
CA SER A 4 5.08 -7.11 5.77
C SER A 4 6.39 -6.72 5.12
N ALA A 5 7.38 -6.30 5.91
CA ALA A 5 8.73 -6.02 5.43
C ALA A 5 8.83 -4.95 4.31
N ALA A 6 7.85 -4.04 4.19
CA ALA A 6 7.83 -3.03 3.13
C ALA A 6 9.06 -2.11 3.13
N MET A 7 9.72 -1.93 4.28
CA MET A 7 10.98 -1.21 4.43
C MET A 7 12.18 -1.86 3.72
N TYR A 8 12.05 -3.11 3.30
CA TYR A 8 13.09 -3.89 2.63
C TYR A 8 12.69 -4.27 1.19
N ALA A 9 11.53 -3.83 0.71
CA ALA A 9 11.01 -4.22 -0.60
C ALA A 9 11.38 -3.19 -1.67
N ASP A 10 11.93 -3.64 -2.79
CA ASP A 10 12.22 -2.78 -3.94
C ASP A 10 10.96 -2.50 -4.78
N MET A 11 10.01 -3.43 -4.78
CA MET A 11 8.79 -3.38 -5.58
C MET A 11 7.54 -3.53 -4.71
N GLY A 12 6.55 -2.68 -4.96
CA GLY A 12 5.24 -2.71 -4.33
C GLY A 12 4.16 -3.25 -5.27
N ILE A 13 3.19 -3.94 -4.70
CA ILE A 13 1.97 -4.35 -5.39
C ILE A 13 0.81 -3.55 -4.82
N LEU A 14 0.03 -2.94 -5.71
CA LEU A 14 -1.18 -2.20 -5.36
C LEU A 14 -2.39 -2.83 -6.05
N LEU A 15 -3.40 -3.15 -5.25
CA LEU A 15 -4.72 -3.51 -5.74
C LEU A 15 -5.59 -2.27 -5.65
N VAL A 16 -5.94 -1.69 -6.80
CA VAL A 16 -6.81 -0.51 -6.88
C VAL A 16 -8.11 -0.85 -7.58
N ARG A 17 -9.20 -0.22 -7.14
CA ARG A 17 -10.46 -0.24 -7.88
C ARG A 17 -10.41 0.78 -9.01
N THR A 18 -10.38 0.30 -10.26
CA THR A 18 -10.37 1.14 -11.47
C THR A 18 -11.76 1.32 -12.06
N ASN A 19 -12.66 0.34 -11.88
CA ASN A 19 -14.06 0.46 -12.28
C ASN A 19 -14.97 0.33 -11.05
N PRO A 20 -15.58 1.41 -10.54
CA PRO A 20 -16.45 1.35 -9.36
C PRO A 20 -17.74 0.55 -9.60
N ASN A 21 -18.20 0.47 -10.85
CA ASN A 21 -19.47 -0.17 -11.21
C ASN A 21 -19.32 -1.67 -11.54
N ALA A 22 -18.10 -2.16 -11.76
CA ALA A 22 -17.85 -3.57 -12.07
C ALA A 22 -18.04 -4.47 -10.83
N HIS A 23 -18.53 -5.68 -11.06
CA HIS A 23 -18.89 -6.61 -9.98
C HIS A 23 -17.64 -7.17 -9.28
N LYS A 24 -17.71 -7.31 -7.95
CA LYS A 24 -16.70 -7.93 -7.06
C LYS A 24 -15.23 -7.64 -7.41
N HIS A 25 -14.55 -8.54 -8.10
CA HIS A 25 -13.11 -8.47 -8.40
C HIS A 25 -12.81 -7.95 -9.81
N GLU A 26 -13.81 -7.86 -10.70
CA GLU A 26 -13.62 -7.44 -12.09
C GLU A 26 -13.23 -5.97 -12.23
N GLY A 27 -13.56 -5.15 -11.23
CA GLY A 27 -13.18 -3.74 -11.17
C GLY A 27 -11.87 -3.48 -10.44
N ILE A 28 -11.11 -4.52 -10.08
CA ILE A 28 -9.82 -4.42 -9.37
C ILE A 28 -8.69 -4.63 -10.36
N THR A 29 -7.74 -3.70 -10.38
CA THR A 29 -6.53 -3.77 -11.19
C THR A 29 -5.31 -3.97 -10.29
N PHE A 30 -4.41 -4.83 -10.76
CA PHE A 30 -3.12 -5.09 -10.15
C PHE A 30 -2.06 -4.18 -10.76
N LEU A 31 -1.40 -3.40 -9.93
CA LEU A 31 -0.33 -2.49 -10.34
C LEU A 31 0.96 -2.83 -9.60
N LEU A 32 2.05 -2.86 -10.35
CA LEU A 32 3.41 -2.95 -9.83
C LEU A 32 4.02 -1.55 -9.85
N PHE A 33 4.72 -1.17 -8.78
CA PHE A 33 5.38 0.12 -8.68
C PHE A 33 6.69 0.02 -7.91
N ASP A 34 7.60 0.97 -8.18
CA ASP A 34 8.87 1.09 -7.47
C ASP A 34 8.64 1.73 -6.09
N MET A 35 9.12 1.08 -5.03
CA MET A 35 8.97 1.57 -3.65
C MET A 35 9.88 2.76 -3.33
N ASN A 36 10.91 3.02 -4.14
CA ASN A 36 11.86 4.11 -3.97
C ASN A 36 11.53 5.36 -4.80
N GLN A 37 10.42 5.34 -5.56
CA GLN A 37 10.01 6.49 -6.37
C GLN A 37 9.54 7.67 -5.49
N PRO A 38 9.68 8.92 -5.96
CA PRO A 38 9.15 10.09 -5.25
C PRO A 38 7.65 9.97 -4.97
N GLY A 39 7.23 10.33 -3.75
CA GLY A 39 5.83 10.24 -3.32
C GLY A 39 5.45 8.93 -2.64
N VAL A 40 6.36 7.96 -2.53
CA VAL A 40 6.19 6.78 -1.66
C VAL A 40 6.80 7.07 -0.30
N GLU A 41 6.01 6.96 0.77
CA GLU A 41 6.49 7.06 2.15
C GLU A 41 6.19 5.76 2.91
N VAL A 42 7.23 5.13 3.45
CA VAL A 42 7.11 3.91 4.25
C VAL A 42 7.28 4.25 5.73
N ARG A 43 6.25 4.01 6.54
CA ARG A 43 6.26 4.23 7.99
C ARG A 43 6.21 2.90 8.74
N PRO A 44 7.31 2.47 9.38
CA PRO A 44 7.31 1.28 10.22
C PRO A 44 6.33 1.41 11.39
N LEU A 45 5.55 0.36 11.61
CA LEU A 45 4.66 0.20 12.76
C LEU A 45 5.38 -0.60 13.82
N ILE A 46 5.58 0.03 14.99
CA ILE A 46 6.16 -0.64 16.14
C ILE A 46 5.07 -1.45 16.83
N GLN A 47 5.24 -2.77 16.83
CA GLN A 47 4.31 -3.71 17.47
C GLN A 47 4.46 -3.67 18.99
N ALA A 48 3.50 -4.25 19.73
CA ALA A 48 3.53 -4.31 21.20
C ALA A 48 4.79 -4.99 21.77
N HIS A 49 5.44 -5.87 21.00
CA HIS A 49 6.70 -6.51 21.36
C HIS A 49 7.95 -5.67 21.00
N GLY A 50 7.78 -4.44 20.55
CA GLY A 50 8.86 -3.53 20.13
C GLY A 50 9.43 -3.80 18.74
N ALA A 51 9.02 -4.89 18.07
CA ALA A 51 9.46 -5.22 16.73
C ALA A 51 8.72 -4.40 15.65
N GLY A 52 9.45 -4.00 14.61
CA GLY A 52 8.95 -3.17 13.50
C GLY A 52 8.84 -3.93 12.17
N HIS A 53 8.21 -5.10 12.16
CA HIS A 53 8.13 -5.93 10.95
C HIS A 53 7.05 -5.50 9.95
N PHE A 54 6.15 -4.63 10.36
CA PHE A 54 5.07 -4.13 9.53
C PHE A 54 5.26 -2.65 9.27
N ALA A 55 4.79 -2.19 8.13
CA ALA A 55 4.79 -0.78 7.78
C ALA A 55 3.47 -0.37 7.12
N GLU A 56 3.17 0.91 7.28
CA GLU A 56 2.24 1.63 6.43
C GLU A 56 3.02 2.18 5.24
N VAL A 57 2.40 2.14 4.06
CA VAL A 57 2.94 2.73 2.84
C VAL A 57 1.93 3.78 2.39
N PHE A 58 2.38 5.01 2.27
CA PHE A 58 1.63 6.14 1.76
C PHE A 58 2.08 6.46 0.35
N LEU A 59 1.12 6.73 -0.54
CA LEU A 59 1.35 7.13 -1.91
C LEU A 59 0.74 8.52 -2.06
N ASP A 60 1.59 9.54 -2.17
CA ASP A 60 1.21 10.93 -2.37
C ASP A 60 1.57 11.35 -3.81
N GLY A 61 0.54 11.36 -4.66
CA GLY A 61 0.61 11.89 -6.02
C GLY A 61 -0.64 12.72 -6.30
N HIS A 62 -0.44 14.02 -6.57
CA HIS A 62 -1.42 15.00 -7.09
C HIS A 62 -2.92 14.65 -6.95
N GLY A 63 -3.41 14.48 -5.70
CA GLY A 63 -4.85 14.48 -5.40
C GLY A 63 -5.46 13.20 -4.82
N ALA A 64 -4.69 12.13 -4.58
CA ALA A 64 -5.23 10.95 -3.91
C ALA A 64 -4.24 10.31 -2.94
N THR A 65 -4.43 10.53 -1.65
CA THR A 65 -3.77 9.75 -0.60
C THR A 65 -4.40 8.36 -0.57
N TYR A 66 -3.75 7.39 -1.20
CA TYR A 66 -4.21 6.00 -1.20
C TYR A 66 -3.82 5.32 0.11
N ARG A 67 -4.73 5.33 1.08
CA ARG A 67 -4.61 4.49 2.27
C ARG A 67 -4.99 3.07 1.89
N MET A 68 -3.99 2.21 1.69
CA MET A 68 -4.26 0.80 1.42
C MET A 68 -5.00 0.22 2.63
N CYS A 69 -6.31 -0.04 2.49
CA CYS A 69 -7.20 -0.41 3.58
C CYS A 69 -7.06 -1.91 3.88
N SER A 70 -6.93 -2.30 5.14
CA SER A 70 -7.18 -3.67 5.59
C SER A 70 -8.63 -3.72 6.07
N GLU A 71 -9.38 -4.74 5.65
CA GLU A 71 -10.77 -4.95 6.05
C GLU A 71 -10.90 -5.04 7.58
N LYS A 72 -11.41 -3.96 8.17
CA LYS A 72 -12.52 -3.94 9.14
C LYS A 72 -13.09 -2.53 9.26
#